data_AF-Q5MCG3-F1
#
_entry.id   AF-Q5MCG3-F1
#
_cell.length_a   1.000
_cell.length_b   1.000
_cell.length_c   1.000
_cell.angle_alpha   90.00
_cell.angle_beta   90.00
_cell.angle_gamma   90.00
#
_symmetry.space_group_name_H-M   'P 1'
#
loop_
_entity.id
_entity.type
_entity.pdbx_description
1 polymer ?
#
loop_
_entity_poly.entity_id
_entity_poly.type
_entity_poly.pdbx_seq_one_letter_code
_entity_poly.pdbx_strand_id
1 'polypeptide(L)'
;KMVSAAKYAKAERELRTARAYGHGAKAFYEKAEVEQDEKKANHLIIAMTSDRGLCGSVHSNIVRSIKADVPNKPAGTNLKFIAIGDKSRSMLGRLFKNDMLMHFVDIGKKPPLFEDASTIALEILKSGYQYDVGQ
;
A
#
# COMPACT_ATOMS: atom_id res chain seq x y z
N LYS A 1 22.05 7.68 14.85
CA LYS A 1 22.65 6.98 13.68
C LYS A 1 22.90 5.49 13.92
N MET A 2 23.44 5.09 15.09
CA MET A 2 23.75 3.68 15.41
C MET A 2 22.51 2.77 15.55
N VAL A 3 21.47 3.23 16.26
CA VAL A 3 20.23 2.44 16.47
C VAL A 3 19.46 2.18 15.16
N SER A 4 19.37 3.20 14.29
CA SER A 4 18.71 3.07 12.98
C SER A 4 19.46 2.11 12.05
N ALA A 5 20.80 2.11 12.10
CA ALA A 5 21.62 1.18 11.31
C ALA A 5 21.40 -0.28 11.74
N ALA A 6 21.34 -0.56 13.06
CA ALA A 6 21.05 -1.90 13.56
C ALA A 6 19.65 -2.39 13.17
N LYS A 7 18.64 -1.51 13.25
CA LYS A 7 17.26 -1.81 12.80
C LYS A 7 17.20 -2.09 11.30
N TYR A 8 17.90 -1.30 10.49
CA TYR A 8 18.00 -1.52 9.04
C TYR A 8 18.64 -2.88 8.73
N ALA A 9 19.77 -3.22 9.36
CA ALA A 9 20.44 -4.51 9.14
C ALA A 9 19.59 -5.72 9.57
N LYS A 10 18.72 -5.55 10.57
CA LYS A 10 17.72 -6.56 10.93
C LYS A 10 16.64 -6.67 9.84
N ALA A 11 16.05 -5.55 9.44
CA ALA A 11 15.00 -5.51 8.41
C ALA A 11 15.48 -6.04 7.05
N GLU A 12 16.74 -5.78 6.66
CA GLU A 12 17.30 -6.31 5.41
C GLU A 12 17.40 -7.84 5.42
N ARG A 13 17.78 -8.43 6.56
CA ARG A 13 17.84 -9.90 6.71
C ARG A 13 16.46 -10.53 6.60
N GLU A 14 15.47 -9.94 7.26
CA GLU A 14 14.06 -10.38 7.20
C GLU A 14 13.46 -10.19 5.80
N LEU A 15 13.83 -9.12 5.08
CA LEU A 15 13.36 -8.88 3.71
C LEU A 15 13.87 -9.94 2.72
N ARG A 16 15.12 -10.41 2.88
CA ARG A 16 15.71 -11.39 1.95
C ARG A 16 14.89 -12.68 1.87
N THR A 17 14.35 -13.15 2.99
CA THR A 17 13.50 -14.35 3.01
C THR A 17 12.12 -14.06 2.45
N ALA A 18 11.56 -12.88 2.70
CA ALA A 18 10.25 -12.47 2.17
C ALA A 18 10.23 -12.28 0.64
N ARG A 19 11.36 -11.90 0.02
CA ARG A 19 11.45 -11.67 -1.44
C ARG A 19 11.01 -12.86 -2.28
N ALA A 20 11.35 -14.09 -1.87
CA ALA A 20 11.02 -15.29 -2.61
C ALA A 20 9.50 -15.46 -2.80
N TYR A 21 8.71 -15.11 -1.78
CA TYR A 21 7.24 -15.15 -1.83
C TYR A 21 6.69 -14.15 -2.85
N GLY A 22 7.21 -12.92 -2.85
CA GLY A 22 6.78 -11.89 -3.80
C GLY A 22 7.16 -12.23 -5.25
N HIS A 23 8.37 -12.75 -5.47
CA HIS A 23 8.80 -13.17 -6.81
C HIS A 23 7.98 -14.34 -7.35
N GLY A 24 7.66 -15.33 -6.52
CA GLY A 24 6.82 -16.46 -6.93
C GLY A 24 5.42 -16.03 -7.35
N ALA A 25 4.78 -15.16 -6.55
CA ALA A 25 3.46 -14.62 -6.89
C ALA A 25 3.49 -13.81 -8.19
N LYS A 26 4.49 -12.93 -8.37
CA LYS A 26 4.64 -12.14 -9.59
C LYS A 26 4.86 -13.01 -10.83
N ALA A 27 5.70 -14.03 -10.74
CA ALA A 27 6.02 -14.92 -11.85
C ALA A 27 4.80 -15.69 -12.38
N PHE A 28 3.82 -15.98 -11.51
CA PHE A 28 2.56 -16.58 -11.92
C PHE A 28 1.77 -15.63 -12.83
N TYR A 29 1.52 -14.39 -12.39
CA TYR A 29 0.77 -13.40 -13.17
C TYR A 29 1.46 -13.04 -14.49
N GLU A 30 2.80 -12.95 -14.48
CA GLU A 30 3.59 -12.67 -15.68
C GLU A 30 3.49 -13.79 -16.72
N LYS A 31 3.61 -15.06 -16.29
CA LYS A 31 3.50 -16.21 -17.21
C LYS A 31 2.08 -16.51 -17.65
N ALA A 32 1.10 -16.17 -16.82
CA ALA A 32 -0.31 -16.33 -17.14
C ALA A 32 -0.86 -15.16 -17.97
N GLU A 33 -0.03 -14.15 -18.29
CA GLU A 33 -0.38 -12.97 -19.08
C GLU A 33 -1.67 -12.29 -18.58
N VAL A 34 -1.86 -12.27 -17.26
CA VAL A 34 -3.05 -11.68 -16.65
C VAL A 34 -2.87 -10.17 -16.62
N GLU A 35 -3.40 -9.50 -17.64
CA GLU A 35 -3.45 -8.05 -17.68
C GLU A 35 -4.60 -7.53 -16.80
N GLN A 36 -4.34 -6.46 -16.05
CA GLN A 36 -5.40 -5.72 -15.37
C GLN A 36 -6.08 -4.83 -16.40
N ASP A 37 -7.39 -5.02 -16.60
CA ASP A 37 -8.17 -4.12 -17.44
C ASP A 37 -8.39 -2.79 -16.71
N GLU A 38 -7.51 -1.83 -16.97
CA GLU A 38 -7.54 -0.50 -16.36
C GLU A 38 -8.79 0.31 -16.71
N LYS A 39 -9.58 -0.12 -17.70
CA LYS A 39 -10.84 0.54 -18.11
C LYS A 39 -11.99 0.28 -17.15
N LYS A 40 -11.85 -0.68 -16.23
CA LYS A 40 -12.90 -0.98 -15.26
C LYS A 40 -13.11 0.19 -14.30
N ALA A 41 -14.34 0.29 -13.80
CA ALA A 41 -14.80 1.50 -13.12
C ALA A 41 -14.29 1.63 -11.68
N ASN A 42 -14.10 0.54 -10.93
CA ASN A 42 -13.78 0.62 -9.50
C ASN A 42 -12.32 0.30 -9.22
N HIS A 43 -11.57 1.30 -8.75
CA HIS A 43 -10.15 1.19 -8.47
C HIS A 43 -9.88 1.36 -6.98
N LEU A 44 -9.05 0.48 -6.42
CA LEU A 44 -8.58 0.53 -5.05
C LEU A 44 -7.08 0.83 -5.02
N ILE A 45 -6.68 1.88 -4.30
CA ILE A 45 -5.28 2.26 -4.11
C ILE A 45 -4.87 2.04 -2.66
N ILE A 46 -3.86 1.21 -2.42
CA ILE A 46 -3.32 0.93 -1.09
C ILE A 46 -2.00 1.68 -0.89
N ALA A 47 -2.04 2.74 -0.10
CA ALA A 47 -0.85 3.52 0.22
C ALA A 47 -0.14 2.95 1.46
N MET A 48 1.03 2.36 1.26
CA MET A 48 1.85 1.83 2.37
C MET A 48 2.88 2.84 2.87
N THR A 49 2.74 3.29 4.12
CA THR A 49 3.69 4.15 4.82
C THR A 49 3.92 3.67 6.25
N SER A 50 4.66 4.43 7.05
CA SER A 50 4.83 4.16 8.49
C SER A 50 4.16 5.24 9.33
N ASP A 51 3.88 4.95 10.60
CA ASP A 51 3.41 5.98 11.54
C ASP A 51 4.53 6.94 11.96
N ARG A 52 5.78 6.49 11.87
CA ARG A 52 6.96 7.25 12.27
C ARG A 52 7.38 8.26 11.20
N GLY A 53 7.81 9.43 11.65
CA GLY A 53 8.44 10.46 10.81
C GLY A 53 9.97 10.30 10.74
N LEU A 54 10.65 11.39 10.33
CA LEU A 54 12.12 11.48 10.25
C LEU A 54 12.78 10.51 9.25
N CYS A 55 12.06 10.12 8.20
CA CYS A 55 12.53 9.27 7.12
C CYS A 55 12.83 10.04 5.81
N GLY A 56 13.04 11.36 5.89
CA GLY A 56 13.20 12.21 4.71
C GLY A 56 11.93 12.27 3.86
N SER A 57 12.06 12.08 2.54
CA SER A 57 10.98 12.25 1.55
C SER A 57 10.20 10.98 1.22
N VAL A 58 10.45 9.85 1.90
CA VAL A 58 9.83 8.55 1.58
C VAL A 58 8.30 8.64 1.50
N HIS A 59 7.65 9.15 2.55
CA HIS A 59 6.18 9.23 2.60
C HIS A 59 5.62 10.21 1.56
N SER A 60 6.28 11.36 1.41
CA SER A 60 5.86 12.39 0.45
C SER A 60 5.97 11.91 -1.00
N ASN A 61 6.98 11.10 -1.33
CA ASN A 61 7.16 10.54 -2.66
C ASN A 61 6.03 9.56 -3.02
N ILE A 62 5.59 8.72 -2.08
CA ILE A 62 4.47 7.79 -2.27
C ILE A 62 3.19 8.57 -2.60
N VAL A 63 2.87 9.59 -1.79
CA VAL A 63 1.69 10.44 -2.03
C VAL A 63 1.82 11.23 -3.33
N ARG A 64 3.02 11.67 -3.69
CA ARG A 64 3.27 12.35 -4.97
C ARG A 64 3.03 11.42 -6.16
N SER A 65 3.44 10.16 -6.08
CA SER A 65 3.17 9.15 -7.12
C SER A 65 1.67 8.94 -7.28
N ILE A 66 0.96 8.70 -6.16
CA ILE A 66 -0.49 8.51 -6.17
C ILE A 66 -1.20 9.73 -6.80
N LYS A 67 -0.78 10.95 -6.43
CA LYS A 67 -1.33 12.19 -7.02
C LYS A 67 -1.09 12.31 -8.53
N ALA A 68 0.05 11.82 -9.01
CA ALA A 68 0.38 11.85 -10.43
C ALA A 68 -0.42 10.79 -11.21
N ASP A 69 -0.74 9.67 -10.57
CA ASP A 69 -1.47 8.55 -11.20
C ASP A 69 -2.98 8.80 -11.26
N VAL A 70 -3.58 9.44 -10.26
CA VAL A 70 -5.04 9.68 -10.20
C VAL A 70 -5.59 10.37 -11.46
N PRO A 71 -4.98 11.45 -11.99
CA PRO A 71 -5.44 12.09 -13.23
C PRO A 71 -5.29 11.22 -14.49
N ASN A 72 -4.42 10.21 -14.46
CA ASN A 72 -4.20 9.32 -15.61
C ASN A 72 -5.28 8.23 -15.72
N LYS A 73 -6.12 8.05 -14.69
CA LYS A 73 -7.19 7.06 -14.70
C LYS A 73 -8.35 7.50 -15.62
N PRO A 74 -9.07 6.56 -16.26
CA PRO A 74 -10.18 6.87 -17.16
C PRO A 74 -11.26 7.74 -16.48
N ALA A 75 -11.93 8.58 -17.28
CA ALA A 75 -13.05 9.38 -16.78
C ALA A 75 -14.16 8.49 -16.21
N GLY A 76 -14.68 8.84 -15.03
CA GLY A 76 -15.72 8.05 -14.35
C GLY A 76 -15.20 6.93 -13.45
N THR A 77 -13.87 6.80 -13.31
CA THR A 77 -13.27 5.83 -12.37
C THR A 77 -13.61 6.21 -10.92
N ASN A 78 -14.24 5.29 -10.20
CA ASN A 78 -14.47 5.39 -8.76
C ASN A 78 -13.21 4.93 -8.03
N LEU A 79 -12.47 5.88 -7.47
CA LEU A 79 -11.24 5.63 -6.74
C LEU A 79 -11.53 5.55 -5.25
N LYS A 80 -11.06 4.49 -4.61
CA LYS A 80 -11.01 4.38 -3.15
C LYS A 80 -9.60 4.16 -2.66
N PHE A 81 -9.29 4.75 -1.51
CA PHE A 81 -7.97 4.74 -0.91
C PHE A 81 -7.98 3.98 0.42
N ILE A 82 -6.95 3.15 0.61
CA ILE A 82 -6.63 2.52 1.89
C ILE A 82 -5.27 3.02 2.33
N ALA A 83 -5.21 3.61 3.52
CA ALA A 83 -3.96 4.11 4.08
C ALA A 83 -3.41 3.13 5.11
N ILE A 84 -2.25 2.55 4.85
CA ILE A 84 -1.49 1.76 5.84
C ILE A 84 -0.42 2.68 6.42
N GLY A 85 -0.56 3.02 7.70
CA GLY A 85 0.26 4.00 8.40
C GLY A 85 -0.39 5.39 8.50
N ASP A 86 -0.15 6.05 9.63
CA ASP A 86 -0.70 7.38 9.95
C ASP A 86 -0.28 8.46 8.94
N LYS A 87 0.92 8.34 8.34
CA LYS A 87 1.43 9.35 7.41
C LYS A 87 0.68 9.38 6.09
N SER A 88 0.39 8.22 5.48
CA SER A 88 -0.50 8.15 4.31
C SER A 88 -1.90 8.67 4.65
N ARG A 89 -2.45 8.30 5.81
CA ARG A 89 -3.79 8.76 6.24
C ARG A 89 -3.84 10.28 6.32
N SER A 90 -2.86 10.90 6.99
CA SER A 90 -2.81 12.34 7.19
C SER A 90 -2.66 13.11 5.87
N MET A 91 -1.81 12.63 4.96
CA MET A 91 -1.56 13.29 3.68
C MET A 91 -2.69 13.09 2.68
N LEU A 92 -3.10 11.84 2.43
CA LEU A 92 -4.18 11.51 1.48
C LEU A 92 -5.53 11.97 2.00
N GLY A 93 -5.80 11.88 3.30
CA GLY A 93 -7.05 12.33 3.90
C GLY A 93 -7.29 13.85 3.80
N ARG A 94 -6.25 14.66 3.52
CA ARG A 94 -6.41 16.09 3.22
C ARG A 94 -6.83 16.35 1.77
N LEU A 95 -6.55 15.42 0.87
CA LEU A 95 -6.70 15.58 -0.57
C LEU A 95 -7.94 14.82 -1.09
N PHE A 96 -8.12 13.60 -0.60
CA PHE A 96 -9.11 12.62 -1.06
C PHE A 96 -9.97 12.15 0.11
N LYS A 97 -10.42 13.07 0.96
CA LYS A 97 -11.13 12.76 2.22
C LYS A 97 -12.35 11.86 2.01
N ASN A 98 -13.12 12.13 0.96
CA ASN A 98 -14.37 11.42 0.65
C ASN A 98 -14.12 10.03 0.02
N ASP A 99 -12.89 9.78 -0.42
CA ASP A 99 -12.50 8.55 -1.11
C ASP A 99 -11.67 7.62 -0.23
N MET A 100 -11.38 8.02 1.01
CA MET A 100 -10.76 7.15 1.99
C MET A 100 -11.75 6.07 2.46
N LEU A 101 -11.48 4.81 2.11
CA LEU A 101 -12.28 3.67 2.54
C LEU A 101 -11.97 3.28 3.98
N MET A 102 -10.68 3.08 4.28
CA MET A 102 -10.21 2.72 5.61
C MET A 102 -8.74 3.05 5.80
N HIS A 103 -8.27 2.95 7.04
CA HIS A 103 -6.87 3.15 7.37
C HIS A 103 -6.45 2.21 8.49
N PHE A 104 -5.17 1.85 8.50
CA PHE A 104 -4.53 1.04 9.52
C PHE A 104 -3.39 1.84 10.13
N VAL A 105 -3.26 1.80 11.45
CA VAL A 105 -2.16 2.42 12.19
C VAL A 105 -1.45 1.36 13.01
N ASP A 106 -0.31 1.70 13.59
CA ASP A 106 0.54 0.81 14.39
C ASP A 106 1.26 -0.30 13.61
N ILE A 107 1.18 -0.25 12.29
CA ILE A 107 1.92 -1.12 11.39
C ILE A 107 3.38 -0.64 11.28
N GLY A 108 4.32 -1.53 11.59
CA GLY A 108 5.76 -1.24 11.54
C GLY A 108 6.36 -0.60 12.81
N LYS A 109 5.59 -0.49 13.91
CA LYS A 109 6.16 -0.20 15.25
C LYS A 109 7.02 -1.36 15.76
N LYS A 110 6.52 -2.59 15.57
CA LYS A 110 7.26 -3.85 15.64
C LYS A 110 7.60 -4.32 14.22
N PRO A 111 8.56 -5.25 14.04
CA PRO A 111 8.77 -5.88 12.73
C PRO A 111 7.43 -6.46 12.22
N PRO A 112 6.99 -6.08 11.00
CA PRO A 112 5.73 -6.54 10.46
C PRO A 112 5.77 -8.05 10.18
N LEU A 113 4.67 -8.73 10.47
CA LEU A 113 4.51 -10.17 10.27
C LEU A 113 3.45 -10.45 9.20
N PHE A 114 3.43 -11.69 8.72
CA PHE A 114 2.40 -12.14 7.77
C PHE A 114 0.98 -12.05 8.34
N GLU A 115 0.84 -12.19 9.66
CA GLU A 115 -0.43 -12.03 10.38
C GLU A 115 -0.99 -10.60 10.26
N ASP A 116 -0.11 -9.59 10.29
CA ASP A 116 -0.52 -8.19 10.07
C ASP A 116 -1.11 -8.02 8.67
N ALA A 117 -0.43 -8.57 7.65
CA ALA A 117 -0.90 -8.52 6.27
C ALA A 117 -2.22 -9.29 6.07
N SER A 118 -2.36 -10.45 6.73
CA SER A 118 -3.57 -11.27 6.66
C SER A 118 -4.77 -10.57 7.29
N THR A 119 -4.56 -9.91 8.43
CA THR A 119 -5.60 -9.12 9.11
C THR A 119 -6.06 -7.96 8.24
N ILE A 120 -5.11 -7.21 7.66
CA ILE A 120 -5.42 -6.11 6.74
C ILE A 120 -6.20 -6.63 5.54
N ALA A 121 -5.74 -7.69 4.87
CA ALA A 121 -6.41 -8.25 3.71
C ALA A 121 -7.85 -8.70 4.04
N LEU A 122 -8.06 -9.32 5.21
CA LEU A 122 -9.37 -9.74 5.65
C LEU A 122 -10.32 -8.55 5.87
N GLU A 123 -9.84 -7.47 6.49
CA GLU A 123 -10.65 -6.27 6.71
C GLU A 123 -10.97 -5.55 5.38
N ILE A 124 -10.06 -5.58 4.40
CA ILE A 124 -10.33 -5.09 3.05
C ILE A 124 -11.47 -5.89 2.40
N LEU A 125 -11.44 -7.22 2.50
CA LEU A 125 -12.50 -8.08 1.97
C LEU A 125 -13.85 -7.86 2.68
N LYS A 126 -13.83 -7.62 4.00
CA LYS A 126 -15.04 -7.31 4.80
C LYS A 126 -15.59 -5.91 4.56
N SER A 127 -14.85 -5.01 3.92
CA SER A 127 -15.29 -3.63 3.69
C SER A 127 -16.57 -3.52 2.85
N GLY A 128 -16.93 -4.59 2.13
CA GLY A 128 -18.09 -4.62 1.22
C GLY A 128 -17.89 -3.83 -0.07
N TYR A 129 -16.73 -3.17 -0.24
CA TYR A 129 -16.39 -2.46 -1.47
C TYR A 129 -15.91 -3.46 -2.53
N GLN A 130 -16.68 -3.57 -3.61
CA GLN A 130 -16.27 -4.33 -4.78
C GLN A 130 -15.34 -3.45 -5.63
N TYR A 131 -14.11 -3.92 -5.82
CA TYR A 131 -13.12 -3.28 -6.68
C TYR A 131 -12.73 -4.21 -7.81
N ASP A 132 -12.42 -3.61 -8.95
CA ASP A 132 -12.05 -4.32 -10.17
C ASP A 132 -10.53 -4.34 -10.38
N VAL A 133 -9.88 -3.25 -9.99
CA VAL A 133 -8.43 -3.02 -10.13
C VAL A 133 -7.88 -2.60 -8.78
N GLY A 134 -6.85 -3.30 -8.30
CA GLY A 134 -6.16 -2.98 -7.05
C GLY A 134 -4.69 -2.69 -7.31
N GLN A 135 -4.18 -1.58 -6.76
CA GLN A 135 -2.79 -1.15 -6.87
C GLN A 135 -2.22 -0.64 -5.53
#